data_AF-A0A971KC35-F1
#
_entry.id   AF-A0A971KC35-F1
#
_cell.length_a   1.000
_cell.length_b   1.000
_cell.length_c   1.000
_cell.angle_alpha   90.00
_cell.angle_beta   90.00
_cell.angle_gamma   90.00
#
_symmetry.space_group_name_H-M   'P 1'
#
loop_
_entity.id
_entity.type
_entity.pdbx_description
1 polymer ?
#
loop_
_entity_poly.entity_id
_entity_poly.type
_entity_poly.pdbx_seq_one_letter_code
_entity_poly.pdbx_strand_id
1 'polypeptide(L)' 'MVRKRSSGILMHISSLPGEYGIGDFGKEAYEFVDFLVEAEQKNWQVLPLGITSFGDSPYQSFSAFAGNPYFIDLD' A
#
# COMPACT_ATOMS: atom_id res chain seq x y z
N MET A 1 -22.59 11.89 -2.04
CA MET A 1 -21.35 12.51 -1.51
C MET A 1 -20.73 13.32 -2.65
N VAL A 2 -20.65 14.65 -2.54
CA VAL A 2 -20.02 15.49 -3.59
C VAL A 2 -18.52 15.43 -3.39
N ARG A 3 -17.78 14.86 -4.36
CA ARG A 3 -16.31 14.87 -4.34
C ARG A 3 -15.81 16.22 -4.84
N LYS A 4 -14.94 16.88 -4.06
CA LYS A 4 -14.13 17.99 -4.57
C LYS A 4 -13.17 17.43 -5.63
N ARG A 5 -12.81 18.25 -6.63
CA ARG A 5 -11.78 17.85 -7.60
C ARG A 5 -10.47 17.57 -6.86
N SER A 6 -9.87 16.42 -7.14
CA SER A 6 -8.62 15.97 -6.52
C SER A 6 -7.87 15.01 -7.45
N SER A 7 -6.56 14.90 -7.28
CA SER A 7 -5.72 13.88 -7.91
C SER A 7 -5.14 12.92 -6.87
N GLY A 8 -4.47 11.88 -7.34
CA GLY A 8 -3.86 10.85 -6.51
C GLY A 8 -3.02 9.87 -7.32
N ILE A 9 -2.31 8.99 -6.62
CA ILE A 9 -1.48 7.93 -7.21
C ILE A 9 -2.02 6.56 -6.77
N LEU A 10 -2.00 5.60 -7.70
CA LEU A 10 -2.20 4.18 -7.42
C LEU A 10 -0.83 3.52 -7.31
N MET A 11 -0.50 3.03 -6.12
CA MET A 11 0.73 2.27 -5.87
C MET A 11 0.48 1.30 -4.73
N HIS A 12 0.73 0.00 -4.93
CA HIS A 12 0.54 -0.98 -3.86
C HIS A 12 1.71 -0.97 -2.87
N ILE A 13 1.47 -1.38 -1.63
CA ILE A 13 2.49 -1.43 -0.56
C ILE A 13 3.68 -2.30 -0.98
N SER A 14 3.40 -3.46 -1.60
CA SER A 14 4.43 -4.35 -2.12
C SER A 14 5.34 -3.74 -3.19
N SER A 15 4.96 -2.61 -3.78
CA SER A 15 5.72 -1.89 -4.82
C SER A 15 6.54 -0.73 -4.26
N LEU A 16 6.43 -0.43 -2.97
CA LEU A 16 7.36 0.47 -2.30
C LEU A 16 8.77 -0.15 -2.37
N PRO A 17 9.83 0.68 -2.39
CA PRO A 17 11.17 0.20 -2.09
C PRO A 17 11.18 -0.46 -0.71
N GLY A 18 12.04 -1.47 -0.52
CA GLY A 18 12.20 -2.15 0.76
C GLY A 18 13.44 -3.03 0.76
N GLU A 19 14.16 -3.06 1.88
CA GLU A 19 15.43 -3.80 2.00
C GLU A 19 15.23 -5.32 2.02
N TYR A 20 14.07 -5.77 2.51
CA TYR A 20 13.76 -7.19 2.71
C TYR A 20 13.06 -7.86 1.51
N GLY A 21 13.12 -7.24 0.33
CA GLY A 21 12.65 -7.81 -0.95
C GLY A 21 11.19 -7.54 -1.30
N ILE A 22 10.43 -6.91 -0.41
CA ILE A 22 9.08 -6.39 -0.65
C ILE A 22 8.91 -5.09 0.12
N GLY A 23 8.09 -4.16 -0.40
CA GLY A 23 7.71 -2.98 0.35
C GLY A 23 6.74 -3.30 1.49
N ASP A 24 6.83 -2.53 2.57
CA ASP A 24 6.09 -2.73 3.82
C ASP A 24 5.50 -1.41 4.37
N PHE A 25 5.03 -1.43 5.61
CA PHE A 25 4.53 -0.24 6.32
C PHE A 25 5.60 0.47 7.17
N GLY A 26 6.86 0.42 6.75
CA GLY A 26 7.99 1.06 7.38
C GLY A 26 8.32 2.45 6.83
N LYS A 27 9.60 2.81 6.89
CA LYS A 27 10.12 4.16 6.57
C LYS A 27 9.74 4.64 5.17
N GLU A 28 9.84 3.78 4.16
CA GLU A 28 9.56 4.09 2.76
C GLU A 28 8.08 4.42 2.52
N ALA A 29 7.17 3.85 3.31
CA ALA A 29 5.75 4.20 3.24
C ALA A 29 5.50 5.63 3.73
N TYR A 30 6.19 6.06 4.80
CA TYR A 30 6.12 7.46 5.27
C TYR A 30 6.74 8.41 4.26
N GLU A 31 7.91 8.10 3.71
CA GLU A 31 8.56 8.91 2.68
C GLU A 31 7.67 9.04 1.42
N PHE A 32 6.94 7.99 1.05
CA PHE A 32 5.99 8.06 -0.05
C PHE A 32 4.79 8.96 0.28
N VAL A 33 4.28 8.94 1.51
CA VAL A 33 3.23 9.87 1.95
C VAL A 33 3.73 11.31 1.93
N ASP A 34 4.95 11.57 2.41
CA ASP A 34 5.57 12.89 2.36
C ASP A 34 5.71 13.39 0.91
N PHE A 35 6.14 12.50 0.00
CA PHE A 35 6.16 12.78 -1.44
C PHE A 35 4.77 13.13 -1.99
N LEU A 36 3.72 12.40 -1.61
CA LEU A 36 2.35 12.73 -2.04
C LEU A 36 1.90 14.10 -1.54
N VAL A 37 2.27 14.46 -0.30
CA VAL A 37 1.97 15.78 0.28
C VAL A 37 2.70 16.88 -0.48
N GLU A 38 3.99 16.71 -0.76
CA GLU A 38 4.80 17.66 -1.53
C GLU A 38 4.27 17.83 -2.96
N ALA A 39 3.85 16.73 -3.60
CA ALA A 39 3.26 16.73 -4.93
C ALA A 39 1.77 17.16 -4.97
N GLU A 40 1.23 17.65 -3.86
CA GLU A 40 -0.17 18.06 -3.67
C GLU A 40 -1.23 16.97 -4.00
N GLN A 41 -0.83 15.71 -4.03
CA GLN A 41 -1.74 14.58 -4.24
C GLN A 41 -2.63 14.41 -3.00
N LYS A 42 -3.91 14.11 -3.20
CA LYS A 42 -4.89 14.01 -2.11
C LYS A 42 -5.38 12.59 -1.85
N ASN A 43 -5.02 11.64 -2.72
CA ASN A 43 -5.44 10.26 -2.61
C ASN A 43 -4.26 9.34 -2.90
N TRP A 44 -4.11 8.31 -2.07
CA TRP A 44 -3.28 7.15 -2.35
C TRP A 44 -4.22 5.95 -2.47
N GLN A 45 -4.28 5.35 -3.66
CA GLN A 45 -5.04 4.14 -3.89
C GLN A 45 -4.12 2.92 -3.76
N VAL A 46 -4.60 1.90 -3.06
CA VAL A 46 -3.94 0.60 -2.91
C VAL A 46 -4.88 -0.52 -3.37
N LEU A 47 -4.32 -1.68 -3.67
CA LEU A 47 -5.03 -2.96 -3.83
C LEU A 47 -5.45 -3.52 -2.46
N PRO A 48 -6.23 -4.63 -2.40
CA PRO A 48 -6.56 -5.24 -1.11
C PRO A 48 -5.31 -5.67 -0.33
N LEU A 49 -5.33 -5.43 0.98
CA LEU A 49 -4.20 -5.67 1.89
C LEU A 49 -4.25 -7.04 2.57
N GLY A 50 -5.12 -7.94 2.09
CA GLY A 50 -5.30 -9.26 2.68
C GLY A 50 -4.11 -10.17 2.41
N ILE A 51 -3.93 -11.17 3.27
CA ILE A 51 -2.96 -12.24 3.04
C ILE A 51 -3.21 -12.90 1.68
N THR A 52 -2.18 -13.01 0.85
CA THR A 52 -2.31 -13.62 -0.49
C THR A 52 -2.28 -15.15 -0.40
N SER A 53 -3.01 -15.81 -1.29
CA SER A 53 -2.94 -17.25 -1.50
C SER A 53 -1.93 -17.60 -2.60
N PHE A 54 -1.96 -18.85 -3.06
CA PHE A 54 -1.17 -19.29 -4.20
C PHE A 54 -1.43 -18.40 -5.43
N GLY A 55 -0.37 -17.87 -6.04
CA GLY A 55 -0.43 -16.95 -7.17
C GLY A 55 -0.39 -15.47 -6.79
N ASP A 56 -0.19 -15.15 -5.51
CA ASP A 56 0.14 -13.80 -5.00
C ASP A 56 -0.87 -12.70 -5.34
N SER A 57 -2.09 -13.09 -5.72
CA SER A 57 -3.16 -12.15 -6.06
C SER A 57 -3.74 -11.52 -4.78
N PRO A 58 -3.74 -10.18 -4.64
CA PRO A 58 -4.37 -9.51 -3.50
C PRO A 58 -5.90 -9.70 -3.49
N TYR A 59 -6.50 -10.15 -4.59
CA TYR A 59 -7.93 -10.43 -4.69
C TYR A 59 -8.30 -11.86 -4.26
N GLN A 60 -7.32 -12.70 -3.96
CA GLN A 60 -7.53 -14.07 -3.50
C GLN A 60 -6.93 -14.25 -2.11
N SER A 61 -7.69 -13.82 -1.10
CA SER A 61 -7.26 -13.89 0.30
C SER A 61 -7.94 -15.01 1.09
N PHE A 62 -7.23 -15.54 2.09
CA PHE A 62 -7.77 -16.50 3.06
C PHE A 62 -8.74 -15.85 4.06
N SER A 63 -8.78 -14.53 4.15
CA SER A 63 -9.63 -13.80 5.09
C SER A 63 -10.15 -12.51 4.48
N ALA A 64 -11.40 -12.15 4.78
CA ALA A 64 -11.97 -10.86 4.45
C ALA A 64 -11.53 -9.74 5.44
N PHE A 65 -10.85 -10.09 6.52
CA PHE A 65 -10.51 -9.18 7.62
C PHE A 65 -9.02 -9.08 7.94
N ALA A 66 -8.25 -10.16 7.74
CA ALA A 66 -6.84 -10.19 8.13
C ALA A 66 -5.97 -9.40 7.15
N GLY A 67 -4.93 -8.75 7.67
CA GLY A 67 -3.87 -8.15 6.86
C GLY A 67 -2.84 -9.17 6.38
N ASN A 68 -2.04 -8.78 5.37
CA ASN A 68 -0.92 -9.57 4.88
C ASN A 68 0.31 -9.38 5.78
N PRO A 69 0.85 -10.44 6.40
CA PRO A 69 2.04 -10.34 7.25
C PRO A 69 3.29 -9.89 6.49
N TYR A 70 3.32 -9.98 5.15
CA TYR A 70 4.45 -9.50 4.35
C TYR A 70 4.65 -7.98 4.39
N PHE A 71 3.67 -7.21 4.87
CA PHE A 71 3.79 -5.75 4.97
C PHE A 71 4.15 -5.26 6.37
N ILE A 72 4.50 -6.18 7.28
CA ILE A 72 5.00 -5.82 8.61
C ILE A 72 6.45 -5.36 8.45
N ASP A 73 6.71 -4.13 8.87
CA ASP A 73 8.07 -3.60 9.03
C ASP A 73 8.83 -4.41 10.10
N LEU A 74 10.06 -4.78 9.79
CA LEU A 74 10.93 -5.59 10.66
C LEU A 74 11.93 -4.76 11.47
N ASP A 75 12.00 -3.44 11.23
CA ASP A 75 12.90 -2.51 11.90
C ASP A 75 12.31 -1.85 13.17
#